data_AF-A0AA43FEY5-F1
#
_entry.id   AF-A0AA43FEY5-F1
#
_cell.length_a   1.000
_cell.length_b   1.000
_cell.length_c   1.000
_cell.angle_alpha   90.00
_cell.angle_beta   90.00
_cell.angle_gamma   90.00
#
_symmetry.space_group_name_H-M   'P 1'
#
loop_
_entity.id
_entity.type
_entity.pdbx_description
1 polymer ?
#
loop_
_entity_poly.entity_id
_entity_poly.type
_entity_poly.pdbx_seq_one_letter_code
_entity_poly.pdbx_strand_id
1 'polypeptide(L)'
;ASHWWIVFFWLPGLLATHPPSGRRQYVPWYWVGSAAFVLAYVIWLTGTNDHPACNPDSLLQPHAIWHLLGAVSTWSFFLFLRSEKTNVVLEPAVAP
;
A
#
# COMPACT_ATOMS: atom_id res chain seq x y z
N ALA A 1 18.79 19.94 -3.72
CA ALA A 1 17.38 19.55 -3.55
C ALA A 1 16.71 19.51 -4.93
N SER A 2 16.46 18.32 -5.50
CA SER A 2 15.92 18.15 -6.87
C SER A 2 14.66 17.29 -6.92
N HIS A 3 13.81 17.37 -5.88
CA HIS A 3 12.59 16.55 -5.76
C HIS A 3 11.30 17.39 -5.77
N TRP A 4 11.33 18.57 -6.40
CA TRP A 4 10.16 19.44 -6.52
C TRP A 4 8.97 18.73 -7.21
N TRP A 5 9.25 17.76 -8.06
CA TRP A 5 8.24 16.97 -8.78
C TRP A 5 7.37 16.08 -7.86
N ILE A 6 7.77 15.86 -6.60
CA ILE A 6 6.94 15.12 -5.61
C ILE A 6 5.55 15.73 -5.46
N VAL A 7 5.40 17.04 -5.70
CA VAL A 7 4.09 17.71 -5.67
C VAL A 7 3.08 17.07 -6.63
N PHE A 8 3.53 16.49 -7.74
CA PHE A 8 2.66 15.86 -8.72
C PHE A 8 2.02 14.57 -8.24
N PHE A 9 2.55 13.93 -7.18
CA PHE A 9 1.91 12.75 -6.59
C PHE A 9 0.53 13.04 -6.01
N TRP A 10 0.26 14.30 -5.65
CA TRP A 10 -1.01 14.76 -5.11
C TRP A 10 -1.99 15.21 -6.20
N LEU A 11 -1.50 15.42 -7.44
CA LEU A 11 -2.30 15.97 -8.54
C LEU A 11 -3.56 15.13 -8.84
N PRO A 12 -3.51 13.78 -8.92
CA PRO A 12 -4.72 13.00 -9.18
C PRO A 12 -5.79 13.17 -8.10
N GLY A 13 -5.38 13.36 -6.84
CA GLY A 13 -6.29 13.61 -5.73
C GLY A 13 -6.96 14.99 -5.80
N LEU A 14 -6.24 16.00 -6.28
CA LEU A 14 -6.77 17.36 -6.49
C LEU A 14 -7.70 17.45 -7.70
N LEU A 15 -7.45 16.63 -8.74
CA LEU A 15 -8.24 16.61 -9.98
C LEU A 15 -9.44 15.67 -9.92
N ALA A 16 -9.60 14.87 -8.86
CA ALA A 16 -10.73 13.96 -8.71
C ALA A 16 -12.03 14.74 -8.43
N THR A 17 -12.91 14.85 -9.43
CA THR A 17 -14.17 15.59 -9.36
C THR A 17 -15.38 14.74 -8.97
N HIS A 18 -15.24 13.42 -8.92
CA HIS A 18 -16.34 12.50 -8.67
C HIS A 18 -16.10 11.64 -7.41
N PRO A 19 -17.16 11.37 -6.63
CA PRO A 19 -17.05 10.43 -5.52
C PRO A 19 -16.76 9.01 -6.04
N PRO A 20 -16.07 8.16 -5.26
CA PRO A 20 -15.81 6.79 -5.65
C PRO A 20 -17.11 5.98 -5.80
N SER A 21 -17.17 5.12 -6.82
CA SER A 21 -18.33 4.26 -7.13
C SER A 21 -18.53 3.13 -6.11
N GLY A 22 -17.49 2.78 -5.35
CA GLY A 22 -17.51 1.75 -4.32
C GLY A 22 -16.94 2.21 -2.99
N ARG A 23 -17.27 1.46 -1.92
CA ARG A 23 -16.70 1.64 -0.58
C ARG A 23 -15.88 0.41 -0.17
N ARG A 24 -14.72 0.64 0.44
CA ARG A 24 -13.81 -0.39 0.97
C ARG A 24 -13.81 -0.36 2.49
N GLN A 25 -13.59 -1.52 3.12
CA GLN A 25 -13.38 -1.64 4.55
C GLN A 25 -11.90 -1.44 4.87
N TYR A 26 -11.59 -0.37 5.61
CA TYR A 26 -10.21 -0.01 5.92
C TYR A 26 -9.59 -0.93 6.98
N VAL A 27 -10.34 -1.30 8.01
CA VAL A 27 -9.83 -2.11 9.12
C VAL A 27 -10.00 -3.60 8.82
N PRO A 28 -8.97 -4.45 9.06
CA PRO A 28 -7.62 -4.09 9.51
C PRO A 28 -6.65 -3.81 8.35
N TRP A 29 -6.96 -4.29 7.15
CA TRP A 29 -5.96 -4.56 6.12
C TRP A 29 -5.31 -3.32 5.50
N TYR A 30 -6.02 -2.20 5.40
CA TYR A 30 -5.40 -0.94 4.94
C TYR A 30 -4.27 -0.50 5.89
N TRP A 31 -4.54 -0.56 7.19
CA TRP A 31 -3.59 -0.11 8.22
C TRP A 31 -2.42 -1.06 8.38
N VAL A 32 -2.68 -2.38 8.37
CA VAL A 32 -1.61 -3.38 8.40
C VAL A 32 -0.71 -3.24 7.18
N GLY A 33 -1.29 -3.09 5.99
CA GLY A 33 -0.52 -2.90 4.76
C GLY A 33 0.33 -1.63 4.78
N SER A 34 -0.27 -0.50 5.19
CA SER A 34 0.44 0.78 5.27
C SER A 34 1.58 0.75 6.29
N ALA A 35 1.35 0.17 7.47
CA ALA A 35 2.38 0.03 8.50
C ALA A 35 3.53 -0.87 8.04
N ALA A 36 3.22 -2.03 7.44
CA ALA A 36 4.23 -2.93 6.88
C ALA A 36 5.05 -2.25 5.78
N PHE A 37 4.41 -1.47 4.89
CA PHE A 37 5.09 -0.72 3.84
C PHE A 37 6.07 0.33 4.39
N VAL A 38 5.61 1.14 5.35
CA VAL A 38 6.46 2.17 5.98
C VAL A 38 7.63 1.53 6.71
N LEU A 39 7.39 0.44 7.46
CA LEU A 39 8.47 -0.30 8.13
C LEU A 39 9.45 -0.91 7.12
N ALA A 40 8.97 -1.47 6.02
CA ALA A 40 9.83 -1.95 4.95
C ALA A 40 10.72 -0.82 4.44
N TYR A 41 10.15 0.35 4.14
CA TYR A 41 10.93 1.51 3.69
C TYR A 41 12.00 1.94 4.70
N VAL A 42 11.67 1.99 5.99
CA VAL A 42 12.65 2.31 7.05
C VAL A 42 13.79 1.30 7.09
N ILE A 43 13.49 0.01 6.98
CA ILE A 43 14.51 -1.05 6.97
C ILE A 43 15.38 -0.96 5.71
N TRP A 44 14.77 -0.67 4.56
CA TRP A 44 15.48 -0.50 3.29
C TRP A 44 16.54 0.61 3.38
N LEU A 45 16.25 1.71 4.08
CA LEU A 45 17.22 2.80 4.31
C LEU A 45 18.48 2.34 5.06
N THR A 46 18.39 1.27 5.85
CA THR A 46 19.51 0.66 6.61
C THR A 46 20.10 -0.59 5.97
N GLY A 47 19.50 -1.07 4.87
CA GLY A 47 19.86 -2.33 4.21
C GLY A 47 20.65 -2.17 2.92
N THR A 48 21.12 -0.96 2.60
CA THR A 48 21.93 -0.68 1.40
C THR A 48 23.35 -1.20 1.55
N ASN A 49 24.02 -1.50 0.43
CA ASN A 49 25.36 -2.10 0.39
C ASN A 49 26.42 -1.34 1.21
N ASP A 50 26.23 -0.02 1.38
CA ASP A 50 27.17 0.86 2.07
C ASP A 50 26.88 0.99 3.57
N HIS A 51 25.83 0.31 4.09
CA HIS A 51 25.42 0.42 5.49
C HIS A 51 26.07 -0.68 6.35
N PRO A 52 26.56 -0.39 7.57
CA PRO A 52 27.23 -1.38 8.44
C PRO A 52 26.35 -2.58 8.84
N ALA A 53 25.03 -2.43 8.76
CA ALA A 53 24.07 -3.51 9.00
C ALA A 53 23.88 -4.46 7.79
N CYS A 54 24.52 -4.16 6.65
CA CYS A 54 24.50 -5.01 5.47
C CYS A 54 25.59 -6.08 5.60
N ASN A 55 25.18 -7.32 5.91
CA ASN A 55 26.02 -8.50 5.78
C ASN A 55 25.31 -9.50 4.84
N PRO A 56 25.79 -9.66 3.60
CA PRO A 56 25.12 -10.50 2.59
C PRO A 56 25.18 -12.00 2.93
N ASP A 57 26.10 -12.42 3.80
CA ASP A 57 26.27 -13.82 4.18
C ASP A 57 25.44 -14.20 5.44
N SER A 58 24.73 -13.24 6.04
CA SER A 58 23.88 -13.48 7.21
C SER A 58 22.53 -14.07 6.83
N LEU A 59 22.09 -15.10 7.56
CA LEU A 59 20.72 -15.65 7.44
C LEU A 59 19.64 -14.61 7.80
N LEU A 60 19.94 -13.73 8.76
CA LEU A 60 19.08 -12.61 9.14
C LEU A 60 19.68 -11.33 8.59
N GLN A 61 19.18 -10.91 7.42
CA GLN A 61 19.59 -9.68 6.75
C GLN A 61 18.42 -8.68 6.68
N PRO A 62 18.67 -7.36 6.82
CA PRO A 62 17.65 -6.33 6.65
C PRO A 62 16.88 -6.47 5.33
N HIS A 63 17.56 -6.90 4.26
CA HIS A 63 16.96 -7.15 2.95
C HIS A 63 15.88 -8.25 2.96
N ALA A 64 16.09 -9.33 3.74
CA ALA A 64 15.11 -10.40 3.87
C ALA A 64 13.88 -9.92 4.66
N ILE A 65 14.09 -9.15 5.73
CA ILE A 65 13.00 -8.55 6.51
C ILE A 65 12.20 -7.58 5.63
N TRP A 66 12.88 -6.76 4.82
CA TRP A 66 12.24 -5.89 3.84
C TRP A 66 11.33 -6.65 2.88
N HIS A 67 11.79 -7.77 2.32
CA HIS A 67 10.98 -8.61 1.43
C HIS A 67 9.74 -9.19 2.14
N LEU A 68 9.89 -9.68 3.37
CA LEU A 68 8.77 -10.23 4.14
C LEU A 68 7.71 -9.15 4.44
N LEU A 69 8.15 -7.95 4.85
CA LEU A 69 7.24 -6.82 5.06
C LEU A 69 6.56 -6.37 3.77
N GLY A 70 7.28 -6.37 2.65
CA GLY A 70 6.71 -6.10 1.32
C GLY A 70 5.64 -7.12 0.91
N ALA A 71 5.86 -8.40 1.19
CA ALA A 71 4.87 -9.46 0.96
C ALA A 71 3.62 -9.26 1.83
N VAL A 72 3.80 -8.98 3.13
CA VAL A 72 2.69 -8.67 4.06
C VAL A 72 1.91 -7.44 3.60
N SER A 73 2.62 -6.38 3.19
CA SER A 73 2.02 -5.15 2.67
C SER A 73 1.16 -5.44 1.45
N THR A 74 1.71 -6.16 0.49
CA THR A 74 1.04 -6.49 -0.78
C THR A 74 -0.21 -7.34 -0.54
N TRP A 75 -0.10 -8.36 0.30
CA TRP A 75 -1.22 -9.22 0.67
C TRP A 75 -2.33 -8.44 1.40
N SER A 76 -1.96 -7.56 2.32
CA SER A 76 -2.92 -6.73 3.05
C SER A 76 -3.65 -5.77 2.10
N PHE A 77 -2.94 -5.14 1.15
CA PHE A 77 -3.60 -4.31 0.15
C PHE A 77 -4.50 -5.10 -0.79
N PHE A 78 -4.14 -6.33 -1.16
CA PHE A 78 -5.03 -7.22 -1.88
C PHE A 78 -6.34 -7.47 -1.12
N LEU A 79 -6.27 -7.80 0.17
CA LEU A 79 -7.45 -8.00 1.02
C LEU A 79 -8.28 -6.70 1.18
N PHE A 80 -7.62 -5.56 1.35
CA PHE A 80 -8.28 -4.25 1.38
C PHE A 80 -9.03 -3.95 0.09
N LEU A 81 -8.41 -4.14 -1.07
CA LEU A 81 -9.05 -3.91 -2.37
C LEU A 81 -10.21 -4.88 -2.61
N ARG A 82 -10.09 -6.13 -2.17
CA ARG A 82 -11.18 -7.13 -2.22
C ARG A 82 -12.39 -6.80 -1.34
N SER A 83 -12.25 -5.90 -0.37
CA SER A 83 -13.36 -5.48 0.48
C SER A 83 -14.31 -4.47 -0.18
N GLU A 84 -14.02 -4.08 -1.42
CA GLU A 84 -14.83 -3.12 -2.17
C GLU A 84 -16.26 -3.63 -2.43
N LYS A 85 -17.24 -2.78 -2.13
CA LYS A 85 -18.65 -2.98 -2.47
C LYS A 85 -19.11 -1.80 -3.31
N THR A 86 -19.64 -2.08 -4.50
CA THR A 86 -20.19 -1.07 -5.40
C THR A 86 -21.50 -0.53 -4.84
N ASN A 87 -21.71 0.79 -4.92
CA ASN A 87 -22.99 1.41 -4.63
C ASN A 87 -23.90 1.29 -5.87
N VAL A 88 -24.21 0.06 -6.31
CA VAL A 88 -25.26 -0.12 -7.33
C VAL A 88 -26.59 -0.05 -6.60
N VAL A 89 -27.36 1.01 -6.88
CA VAL A 89 -28.80 1.00 -6.59
C VAL A 89 -29.39 -0.08 -7.47
N LEU A 90 -29.80 -1.20 -6.89
CA LEU A 90 -30.59 -2.18 -7.61
C LEU A 90 -31.90 -1.48 -7.99
N GLU A 91 -32.11 -1.19 -9.28
CA GLU A 91 -33.46 -0.93 -9.73
C GLU A 91 -34.31 -2.15 -9.35
N PRO A 92 -35.50 -1.96 -8.74
CA PRO A 92 -36.37 -3.10 -8.47
C PRO A 92 -36.66 -3.77 -9.81
N ALA A 93 -36.38 -5.07 -9.89
CA ALA A 93 -36.68 -5.87 -11.06
C ALA A 93 -38.14 -5.63 -11.44
N VAL A 94 -38.37 -4.99 -12.58
CA VAL A 94 -39.71 -4.86 -13.15
C VAL A 94 -40.16 -6.29 -13.46
N ALA A 95 -41.01 -6.83 -12.58
CA ALA A 95 -41.64 -8.12 -12.80
C ALA A 95 -42.56 -8.01 -14.03
N PRO A 96 -42.54 -9.00 -14.95
CA PRO A 96 -43.44 -9.04 -16.09
C PRO A 96 -44.91 -9.25 -15.69
#